data_AF-A0A9E4ZG71-F1
#
_entry.id   AF-A0A9E4ZG71-F1
#
_cell.length_a   1.000
_cell.length_b   1.000
_cell.length_c   1.000
_cell.angle_alpha   90.00
_cell.angle_beta   90.00
_cell.angle_gamma   90.00
#
_symmetry.space_group_name_H-M   'P 1'
#
loop_
_entity.id
_entity.type
_entity.pdbx_description
1 polymer ?
#
loop_
_entity_poly.entity_id
_entity_poly.type
_entity_poly.pdbx_seq_one_letter_code
_entity_poly.pdbx_strand_id
1 'polypeptide(L)'
;MTMPIIATMVPTGSLHFMMVSGTSMEPTITASDIVVVNAVDSGGPELGDIISYRHYLEDRDEPVVIIHRIVGFSNDGYRTKGDAYDVADSYVVKPEDIVGVMCLKIPYLGGLPRFASTSKGLIMLVIIPAVIVITSEIYSIFDCRGTLK
;
A
#
# COMPACT_ATOMS: atom_id res chain seq x y z
N MET A 1 15.92 9.96 13.20
CA MET A 1 14.81 10.64 12.51
C MET A 1 13.94 9.55 11.86
N THR A 2 13.02 8.98 12.64
CA THR A 2 12.15 7.87 12.22
C THR A 2 10.94 8.45 11.50
N MET A 3 10.78 8.15 10.20
CA MET A 3 9.66 8.69 9.43
C MET A 3 8.41 7.83 9.65
N PRO A 4 7.27 8.42 10.04
CA PRO A 4 6.02 7.69 10.15
C PRO A 4 5.59 7.17 8.78
N ILE A 5 4.81 6.09 8.79
CA ILE A 5 4.27 5.60 7.53
C ILE A 5 3.25 6.58 6.98
N ILE A 6 3.42 7.06 5.74
CA ILE A 6 2.47 7.95 5.07
C ILE A 6 1.83 7.20 3.90
N ALA A 7 0.50 7.11 3.92
CA ALA A 7 -0.28 6.50 2.86
C ALA A 7 -0.92 7.52 1.92
N THR A 8 -0.73 7.33 0.61
CA THR A 8 -1.45 8.10 -0.43
C THR A 8 -2.68 7.30 -0.90
N MET A 9 -3.87 7.90 -0.78
CA MET A 9 -5.16 7.23 -1.00
C MET A 9 -5.70 7.45 -2.42
N VAL A 10 -6.17 6.38 -3.07
CA VAL A 10 -7.01 6.44 -4.28
C VAL A 10 -8.42 5.93 -3.91
N PRO A 11 -9.46 6.79 -3.85
CA PRO A 11 -10.79 6.38 -3.43
C PRO A 11 -11.49 5.58 -4.54
N THR A 12 -11.77 4.29 -4.27
CA THR A 12 -12.54 3.40 -5.16
C THR A 12 -13.77 2.88 -4.41
N GLY A 13 -14.65 3.78 -3.97
CA GLY A 13 -15.82 3.43 -3.13
C GLY A 13 -15.42 3.12 -1.69
N SER A 14 -15.95 2.04 -1.10
CA SER A 14 -15.61 1.59 0.26
C SER A 14 -14.19 1.02 0.38
N LEU A 15 -13.55 0.69 -0.75
CA LEU A 15 -12.17 0.20 -0.78
C LEU A 15 -11.21 1.33 -1.14
N HIS A 16 -10.15 1.42 -0.36
CA HIS A 16 -9.07 2.38 -0.51
C HIS A 16 -7.76 1.62 -0.75
N PHE A 17 -7.15 1.88 -1.91
CA PHE A 17 -5.80 1.42 -2.21
C PHE A 17 -4.80 2.46 -1.69
N MET A 18 -3.86 2.00 -0.87
CA MET A 18 -2.87 2.84 -0.21
C MET A 18 -1.47 2.35 -0.54
N MET A 19 -0.64 3.27 -1.05
CA MET A 19 0.80 3.04 -1.12
C MET A 19 1.43 3.36 0.22
N VAL A 20 2.25 2.46 0.73
CA VAL A 20 2.90 2.60 2.03
C VAL A 20 4.29 3.19 1.85
N SER A 21 4.63 4.18 2.65
CA SER A 21 6.00 4.69 2.78
C SER A 21 6.40 4.61 4.25
N GLY A 22 7.63 4.24 4.63
CA GLY A 22 8.07 4.13 6.04
C GLY A 22 8.29 2.70 6.52
N THR A 23 8.72 2.53 7.79
CA THR A 23 9.18 1.23 8.35
C THR A 23 8.47 0.80 9.65
N SER A 24 7.50 1.57 10.16
CA SER A 24 6.90 1.33 11.49
C SER A 24 6.09 0.04 11.60
N MET A 25 5.67 -0.53 10.47
CA MET A 25 4.90 -1.78 10.40
C MET A 25 5.73 -2.97 9.90
N GLU A 26 7.05 -2.85 9.80
CA GLU A 26 7.90 -3.99 9.43
C GLU A 26 7.95 -5.05 10.56
N PRO A 27 7.98 -6.36 10.24
CA PRO A 27 8.00 -6.96 8.90
C PRO A 27 6.60 -7.20 8.29
N THR A 28 5.52 -6.84 8.98
CA THR A 28 4.15 -7.11 8.55
C THR A 28 3.77 -6.37 7.28
N ILE A 29 4.13 -5.09 7.17
CA ILE A 29 3.90 -4.24 5.99
C ILE A 29 5.19 -3.50 5.68
N THR A 30 5.61 -3.57 4.42
CA THR A 30 6.80 -2.90 3.93
C THR A 30 6.45 -1.83 2.90
N ALA A 31 7.39 -0.92 2.62
CA ALA A 31 7.23 0.08 1.55
C ALA A 31 7.12 -0.52 0.13
N SER A 32 7.28 -1.84 -0.01
CA SER A 32 7.09 -2.55 -1.28
C SER A 32 5.65 -3.05 -1.46
N ASP A 33 4.79 -2.88 -0.46
CA ASP A 33 3.44 -3.43 -0.44
C ASP A 33 2.41 -2.36 -0.81
N ILE A 34 1.31 -2.80 -1.45
CA ILE A 34 0.07 -2.02 -1.52
C ILE A 34 -0.87 -2.57 -0.47
N VAL A 35 -1.45 -1.68 0.33
CA VAL A 35 -2.44 -2.04 1.33
C VAL A 35 -3.82 -1.69 0.81
N VAL A 36 -4.77 -2.61 0.96
CA VAL A 36 -6.18 -2.35 0.70
C VAL A 36 -6.90 -2.24 2.02
N VAL A 37 -7.50 -1.08 2.21
CA VAL A 37 -8.27 -0.72 3.39
C VAL A 37 -9.73 -0.68 3.00
N ASN A 38 -10.59 -1.31 3.79
CA ASN A 38 -12.03 -1.14 3.68
C ASN A 38 -12.52 -0.14 4.72
N ALA A 39 -13.47 0.70 4.33
CA ALA A 39 -14.16 1.58 5.26
C ALA A 39 -14.75 0.76 6.41
N VAL A 40 -14.69 1.32 7.62
CA VAL A 40 -15.18 0.67 8.84
C VAL A 40 -16.67 0.39 8.69
N ASP A 41 -17.09 -0.85 8.98
CA ASP A 41 -18.50 -1.22 9.03
C ASP A 41 -19.12 -0.91 10.40
N SER A 42 -20.39 -1.25 10.60
CA SER A 42 -21.10 -0.96 11.86
C SER A 42 -20.52 -1.70 13.09
N GLY A 43 -19.67 -2.71 12.90
CA GLY A 43 -19.07 -3.49 13.98
C GLY A 43 -17.90 -2.79 14.66
N GLY A 44 -17.25 -1.86 13.96
CA GLY A 44 -16.05 -1.18 14.44
C GLY A 44 -14.81 -2.08 14.42
N PRO A 45 -13.60 -1.51 14.56
CA PRO A 45 -12.36 -2.29 14.58
C PRO A 45 -12.17 -3.08 15.88
N GLU A 46 -11.60 -4.28 15.76
CA GLU A 46 -11.34 -5.19 16.87
C GLU A 46 -9.87 -5.15 17.34
N LEU A 47 -9.59 -5.83 18.46
CA LEU A 47 -8.24 -5.93 19.00
C LEU A 47 -7.36 -6.74 18.03
N GLY A 48 -6.21 -6.19 17.65
CA GLY A 48 -5.29 -6.82 16.72
C GLY A 48 -5.48 -6.41 15.26
N ASP A 49 -6.56 -5.68 14.93
CA ASP A 49 -6.78 -5.14 13.60
C ASP A 49 -5.71 -4.10 13.24
N ILE A 50 -5.35 -4.05 11.96
CA ILE A 50 -4.49 -3.01 11.42
C ILE A 50 -5.40 -1.96 10.83
N ILE A 51 -5.39 -0.76 11.40
CA ILE A 51 -6.23 0.35 10.97
C ILE A 51 -5.41 1.43 10.29
N SER A 52 -6.05 2.14 9.38
CA SER A 52 -5.55 3.38 8.82
C SER A 52 -6.36 4.54 9.40
N TYR A 53 -5.68 5.59 9.85
CA TYR A 53 -6.32 6.75 10.47
C TYR A 53 -5.61 8.05 10.08
N ARG A 54 -6.36 9.15 10.14
CA ARG A 54 -5.84 10.50 9.89
C ARG A 54 -5.18 11.03 11.16
N HIS A 55 -4.00 11.61 11.01
CA HIS A 55 -3.27 12.26 12.09
C HIS A 55 -2.75 13.61 11.63
N TYR A 56 -3.03 14.65 12.43
CA TYR A 56 -2.54 16.01 12.20
C TYR A 56 -1.20 16.16 12.91
N LEU A 57 -0.13 16.26 12.12
CA LEU A 57 1.21 16.57 12.63
C LEU A 57 1.33 18.08 12.82
N GLU A 58 1.97 18.54 13.90
CA GLU A 58 2.10 19.98 14.22
C GLU A 58 2.75 20.80 13.10
N ASP A 59 3.63 20.18 12.30
CA ASP A 59 4.36 20.82 11.20
C ASP A 59 3.66 20.74 9.84
N ARG A 60 2.40 20.29 9.77
CA ARG A 60 1.65 20.14 8.51
C ARG A 60 0.22 20.62 8.61
N ASP A 61 -0.20 21.40 7.61
CA ASP A 61 -1.59 21.85 7.47
C ASP A 61 -2.55 20.71 7.04
N GLU A 62 -2.04 19.67 6.37
CA GLU A 62 -2.82 18.54 5.92
C GLU A 62 -2.60 17.29 6.79
N PRO A 63 -3.66 16.53 7.10
CA PRO A 63 -3.54 15.30 7.87
C PRO A 63 -2.80 14.24 7.06
N VAL A 64 -1.91 13.49 7.72
CA VAL A 64 -1.28 12.32 7.15
C VAL A 64 -2.07 11.07 7.52
N VAL A 65 -2.09 10.07 6.64
CA VAL A 65 -2.69 8.77 6.93
C VAL A 65 -1.61 7.84 7.49
N ILE A 66 -1.80 7.38 8.73
CA ILE A 66 -0.92 6.45 9.43
C ILE A 66 -1.61 5.08 9.47
N ILE A 67 -0.83 4.00 9.37
CA ILE A 67 -1.31 2.61 9.45
C ILE A 67 -0.63 1.92 10.63
N HIS A 68 -1.39 1.52 11.65
CA HIS A 68 -0.86 0.81 12.83
C HIS A 68 -1.85 -0.23 13.36
N ARG A 69 -1.36 -1.15 14.21
CA ARG A 69 -2.17 -2.21 14.82
C ARG A 69 -2.82 -1.76 16.12
N ILE A 70 -4.09 -2.10 16.32
CA ILE A 70 -4.79 -1.90 17.58
C ILE A 70 -4.25 -2.88 18.62
N VAL A 71 -3.75 -2.33 19.72
CA VAL A 71 -3.21 -3.08 20.87
C VAL A 71 -4.02 -2.88 22.14
N GLY A 72 -5.04 -2.03 22.11
CA GLY A 72 -5.97 -1.86 23.21
C GLY A 72 -7.03 -0.80 22.94
N PHE A 73 -7.95 -0.69 23.88
CA PHE A 73 -9.03 0.30 23.86
C PHE A 73 -8.85 1.29 25.01
N SER A 74 -9.29 2.52 24.80
CA SER A 74 -9.40 3.58 25.79
C SER A 74 -10.84 4.11 25.78
N ASN A 75 -11.23 4.86 26.81
CA ASN A 75 -12.57 5.49 26.85
C ASN A 75 -12.80 6.43 25.66
N ASP A 76 -11.73 7.03 25.14
CA ASP A 76 -11.78 8.05 24.09
C ASP A 76 -11.43 7.51 22.69
N GLY A 77 -11.13 6.20 22.55
CA GLY A 77 -10.77 5.61 21.26
C GLY A 77 -9.85 4.40 21.33
N TYR A 78 -9.00 4.23 20.32
CA TYR A 78 -8.16 3.05 20.13
C TYR A 78 -6.69 3.38 20.41
N ARG A 79 -6.00 2.44 21.07
CA ARG A 79 -4.55 2.50 21.26
C ARG A 79 -3.90 1.70 20.14
N THR A 80 -3.08 2.37 19.36
CA THR A 80 -2.36 1.76 18.23
C THR A 80 -0.88 1.62 18.51
N LYS A 81 -0.22 0.79 17.70
CA LYS A 81 1.20 0.52 17.78
C LYS A 81 1.72 0.08 16.41
N GLY A 82 2.91 0.56 16.04
CA GLY A 82 3.66 0.00 14.92
C GLY A 82 4.27 -1.36 15.26
N ASP A 83 4.10 -2.35 14.38
CA ASP A 83 4.62 -3.71 14.57
C ASP A 83 6.16 -3.77 14.69
N ALA A 84 6.88 -2.77 14.17
CA ALA A 84 8.34 -2.70 14.25
C ALA A 84 8.85 -2.24 15.63
N TYR A 85 7.97 -1.69 16.47
CA TYR A 85 8.34 -1.14 17.77
C TYR A 85 7.74 -1.99 18.89
N ASP A 86 8.28 -1.89 20.11
CA ASP A 86 7.72 -2.58 21.28
C ASP A 86 6.74 -1.71 22.08
N VAL A 87 6.81 -0.40 21.89
CA VAL A 87 6.05 0.60 22.64
C VAL A 87 4.83 1.04 21.85
N ALA A 88 3.68 1.18 22.54
CA ALA A 88 2.46 1.71 21.95
C ALA A 88 2.56 3.21 21.66
N ASP A 89 1.80 3.69 20.69
CA ASP A 89 1.79 5.10 20.35
C ASP A 89 1.20 5.93 21.51
N SER A 90 1.75 7.12 21.72
CA SER A 90 1.22 8.06 22.72
C SER A 90 -0.14 8.63 22.32
N TYR A 91 -0.43 8.64 21.02
CA TYR A 91 -1.67 9.18 20.46
C TYR A 91 -2.80 8.15 20.56
N VAL A 92 -3.96 8.58 21.07
CA VAL A 92 -5.18 7.77 21.08
C VAL A 92 -5.99 8.11 19.84
N VAL A 93 -6.25 7.12 19.00
CA VAL A 93 -6.97 7.28 17.74
C VAL A 93 -8.46 7.34 18.01
N LYS A 94 -9.10 8.45 17.67
CA LYS A 94 -10.55 8.56 17.81
C LYS A 94 -11.26 7.78 16.70
N PRO A 95 -12.48 7.27 16.95
CA PRO A 95 -13.27 6.59 15.92
C PRO A 95 -13.51 7.44 14.66
N GLU A 96 -13.66 8.76 14.82
CA GLU A 96 -13.88 9.72 13.73
C GLU A 96 -12.67 9.89 12.79
N ASP A 97 -11.46 9.61 13.29
CA ASP A 97 -10.22 9.75 12.52
C ASP A 97 -9.90 8.48 11.71
N ILE A 98 -10.63 7.38 11.95
CA ILE A 98 -10.39 6.12 11.26
C ILE A 98 -10.86 6.22 9.81
N VAL A 99 -9.93 5.93 8.90
CA VAL A 99 -10.21 5.83 7.46
C VAL A 99 -10.75 4.44 7.14
N GLY A 100 -10.21 3.40 7.77
CA GLY A 100 -10.70 2.03 7.60
C GLY A 100 -9.77 0.97 8.17
N VAL A 101 -10.18 -0.28 8.04
CA VAL A 101 -9.44 -1.48 8.47
C VAL A 101 -8.76 -2.12 7.27
N MET A 102 -7.51 -2.53 7.42
CA MET A 102 -6.79 -3.28 6.40
C MET A 102 -7.42 -4.65 6.20
N CYS A 103 -7.85 -4.94 4.98
CA CYS A 103 -8.39 -6.26 4.62
C CYS A 103 -7.34 -7.16 3.99
N LEU A 104 -6.49 -6.59 3.12
CA LEU A 104 -5.44 -7.35 2.44
C LEU A 104 -4.22 -6.49 2.15
N LYS A 105 -3.07 -7.15 2.03
CA LYS A 105 -1.85 -6.58 1.46
C LYS A 105 -1.49 -7.30 0.18
N ILE A 106 -1.04 -6.55 -0.82
CA ILE A 106 -0.50 -7.13 -2.05
C ILE A 106 1.01 -6.87 -2.08
N PRO A 107 1.82 -7.91 -1.83
CA PRO A 107 3.25 -7.74 -1.71
C PRO A 107 3.89 -7.37 -3.04
N TYR A 108 4.99 -6.62 -2.99
CA TYR A 108 5.82 -6.21 -4.13
C TYR A 108 5.15 -5.31 -5.19
N LEU A 109 3.84 -5.03 -5.10
CA LEU A 109 3.17 -4.12 -6.03
C LEU A 109 3.40 -2.63 -5.70
N GLY A 110 3.73 -2.28 -4.46
CA GLY A 110 3.96 -0.89 -4.05
C GLY A 110 5.23 -0.31 -4.69
N GLY A 111 6.19 -1.17 -4.99
CA GLY A 111 7.42 -0.81 -5.70
C GLY A 111 7.25 -0.61 -7.21
N LEU A 112 6.20 -1.19 -7.83
CA LEU A 112 6.04 -1.14 -9.30
C LEU A 112 5.82 0.28 -9.84
N PRO A 113 4.95 1.14 -9.27
CA PRO A 113 4.79 2.51 -9.72
C PRO A 113 6.09 3.31 -9.60
N ARG A 114 6.83 3.09 -8.51
CA ARG A 114 8.13 3.73 -8.27
C ARG A 114 9.17 3.26 -9.28
N PHE A 115 9.21 1.96 -9.57
CA PHE A 115 10.09 1.38 -10.59
C PHE A 115 9.76 1.92 -11.98
N ALA A 116 8.49 1.91 -12.39
CA ALA A 116 8.02 2.45 -13.66
C ALA A 116 8.35 3.95 -13.82
N SER A 117 8.41 4.70 -12.72
CA SER A 117 8.79 6.12 -12.72
C SER A 117 10.30 6.36 -12.84
N THR A 118 11.15 5.33 -12.73
CA THR A 118 12.59 5.47 -12.98
C THR A 118 12.89 5.37 -14.48
N SER A 119 13.90 6.11 -14.96
CA SER A 119 14.30 6.06 -16.39
C SER A 119 14.63 4.65 -16.86
N LYS A 120 15.25 3.83 -15.98
CA LYS A 120 15.56 2.42 -16.28
C LYS A 120 14.31 1.55 -16.35
N GLY A 121 13.38 1.72 -15.41
CA GLY A 121 12.13 0.96 -15.41
C GLY A 121 11.23 1.29 -16.60
N LEU A 122 11.17 2.56 -17.00
CA LEU A 122 10.43 2.98 -18.20
C LEU A 122 11.02 2.35 -19.47
N ILE A 123 12.34 2.37 -19.64
CA ILE A 123 13.02 1.74 -20.79
C ILE A 123 12.69 0.24 -20.85
N MET A 124 12.76 -0.45 -19.71
CA MET A 124 12.44 -1.87 -19.63
C MET A 124 10.98 -2.16 -19.99
N LEU A 125 10.04 -1.33 -19.50
CA LEU A 125 8.61 -1.42 -19.80
C LEU A 125 8.29 -1.29 -21.29
N VAL A 126 9.11 -0.54 -22.05
CA VAL A 126 8.96 -0.37 -23.50
C VAL A 126 9.67 -1.48 -24.27
N ILE A 127 10.89 -1.85 -23.88
CA ILE A 127 11.69 -2.85 -24.61
C ILE A 127 11.07 -4.25 -24.54
N ILE A 128 10.57 -4.67 -23.37
CA ILE A 128 9.99 -6.02 -23.22
C ILE A 128 8.83 -6.27 -24.20
N PRO A 129 7.77 -5.45 -24.24
CA PRO A 129 6.67 -5.67 -25.20
C PRO A 129 7.14 -5.50 -26.64
N ALA A 130 8.08 -4.60 -26.93
CA ALA A 130 8.66 -4.49 -28.27
C ALA A 130 9.35 -5.80 -28.71
N VAL A 131 10.14 -6.43 -27.83
CA VAL A 131 10.78 -7.72 -28.11
C VAL A 131 9.73 -8.82 -28.29
N ILE A 132 8.69 -8.87 -27.46
CA ILE A 132 7.60 -9.85 -27.59
C ILE A 132 6.95 -9.73 -28.98
N VAL A 133 6.58 -8.51 -29.39
CA VAL A 133 5.99 -8.26 -30.72
C VAL A 133 6.96 -8.64 -31.84
N ILE A 134 8.23 -8.26 -31.75
CA ILE A 134 9.22 -8.63 -32.77
C ILE A 134 9.35 -10.15 -32.86
N THR A 135 9.42 -10.85 -31.73
CA THR A 135 9.51 -12.32 -31.74
C THR A 135 8.23 -12.96 -32.28
N SER A 136 7.04 -12.45 -31.96
CA SER A 136 5.79 -12.99 -32.50
C SER A 136 5.71 -12.84 -34.02
N GLU A 137 6.16 -11.71 -34.55
CA GLU A 137 6.25 -11.50 -36.01
C GLU A 137 7.27 -12.46 -36.65
N ILE A 138 8.43 -12.65 -36.02
CA ILE A 138 9.44 -13.60 -36.50
C ILE A 138 8.89 -15.05 -36.50
N TYR A 139 8.22 -15.48 -35.43
CA TYR A 139 7.60 -16.81 -35.37
C TYR A 139 6.51 -16.97 -36.44
N SER A 140 5.67 -15.96 -36.65
CA SER A 140 4.65 -15.94 -37.71
C SER A 140 5.27 -16.13 -39.10
N ILE A 141 6.39 -15.48 -39.39
CA ILE A 141 7.12 -15.63 -40.65
C ILE A 141 7.69 -17.05 -40.81
N PHE A 142 8.24 -17.63 -39.75
CA PHE A 142 8.79 -18.99 -39.80
C PHE A 142 7.70 -20.06 -39.93
N ASP A 143 6.56 -19.89 -39.27
CA ASP A 143 5.42 -20.81 -39.34
C ASP A 143 4.74 -20.78 -40.73
N CYS A 144 4.62 -19.59 -41.33
CA CYS A 144 4.09 -19.40 -42.68
C CYS A 144 4.98 -20.04 -43.77
N ARG A 145 6.29 -20.23 -43.50
CA ARG A 145 7.21 -20.97 -44.39
C ARG A 145 7.14 -22.50 -44.21
N GLY A 146 6.59 -23.00 -43.10
CA GLY A 146 6.43 -24.42 -42.83
C GLY A 146 5.23 -25.06 -43.54
N THR A 147 4.21 -24.27 -43.90
CA THR A 147 2.95 -24.71 -44.54
C THR A 147 3.00 -24.72 -46.07
N LEU A 148 4.09 -24.29 -46.69
CA LEU A 148 4.32 -24.31 -48.15
C LEU A 148 5.16 -25.52 -48.63
N LYS A 149 5.23 -26.60 -47.84
CA LYS A 149 5.86 -27.87 -48.23
C LYS A 149 4.84 -28.97 -48.43
#